data_AF-A0A6G9NCT0-F1
#
_entry.id   AF-A0A6G9NCT0-F1
#
_cell.length_a   1.000
_cell.length_b   1.000
_cell.length_c   1.000
_cell.angle_alpha   90.00
_cell.angle_beta   90.00
_cell.angle_gamma   90.00
#
_symmetry.space_group_name_H-M   'P 1'
#
loop_
_entity.id
_entity.type
_entity.pdbx_description
1 polymer ?
#
loop_
_entity_poly.entity_id
_entity_poly.type
_entity_poly.pdbx_seq_one_letter_code
_entity_poly.pdbx_strand_id
1 'polypeptide(L)'
;MRMPLRRLDWFLVLPLIAGLALVAEIDPPDDPAITLGPFIKGAVIALVALLVSLAVAAASAIDRRCTEEYAFQIMANAALVAVAATMLTHAGWIIAGKFVGLPALESDNVVGVMVIGWIASYYWFRLRGIAA
;
A
#
# COMPACT_ATOMS: atom_id res chain seq x y z
N MET A 1 1.01 14.53 -25.35
CA MET A 1 -0.01 13.47 -25.56
C MET A 1 -0.86 13.36 -24.30
N ARG A 2 -2.19 13.39 -24.40
CA ARG A 2 -3.08 13.11 -23.26
C ARG A 2 -3.20 11.58 -23.09
N MET A 3 -2.80 11.04 -21.94
CA MET A 3 -2.97 9.61 -21.64
C MET A 3 -4.42 9.39 -21.18
N PRO A 4 -5.19 8.49 -21.82
CA PRO A 4 -6.54 8.19 -21.37
C PRO A 4 -6.51 7.47 -20.02
N LEU A 5 -7.46 7.80 -19.11
CA LEU A 5 -7.55 7.24 -17.75
C LEU A 5 -7.51 5.70 -17.72
N ARG A 6 -8.16 5.06 -18.70
CA ARG A 6 -8.16 3.60 -18.85
C ARG A 6 -6.76 3.01 -19.08
N ARG A 7 -5.86 3.72 -19.78
CA ARG A 7 -4.47 3.27 -19.95
C ARG A 7 -3.68 3.44 -18.65
N LEU A 8 -3.98 4.47 -17.86
CA LEU A 8 -3.35 4.66 -16.56
C LEU A 8 -3.73 3.53 -15.59
N ASP A 9 -4.99 3.09 -15.57
CA ASP A 9 -5.41 1.92 -14.77
C ASP A 9 -4.62 0.66 -15.11
N TRP A 10 -4.53 0.37 -16.41
CA TRP A 10 -3.79 -0.80 -16.88
C TRP A 10 -2.30 -0.71 -16.56
N PHE A 11 -1.74 0.50 -16.61
CA PHE A 11 -0.35 0.72 -16.21
C PHE A 11 -0.13 0.42 -14.73
N LEU A 12 -1.10 0.70 -13.85
CA LEU A 12 -0.98 0.49 -12.40
C LEU A 12 -1.09 -0.98 -11.96
N VAL A 13 -1.57 -1.88 -12.83
CA VAL A 13 -1.61 -3.33 -12.53
C VAL A 13 -0.19 -3.91 -12.37
N LEU A 14 0.75 -3.48 -13.21
CA LEU A 14 2.13 -3.96 -13.17
C LEU A 14 2.85 -3.62 -11.85
N PRO A 15 2.90 -2.36 -11.38
CA PRO A 15 3.48 -2.03 -10.09
C PRO A 15 2.69 -2.66 -8.94
N LEU A 16 1.37 -2.88 -9.05
CA LEU A 16 0.63 -3.61 -8.01
C LEU A 16 1.14 -5.05 -7.85
N ILE A 17 1.31 -5.77 -8.96
CA ILE A 17 1.86 -7.13 -8.95
C ILE A 17 3.28 -7.12 -8.37
N ALA A 18 4.12 -6.17 -8.79
CA ALA A 18 5.47 -6.04 -8.25
C ALA A 18 5.46 -5.75 -6.74
N GLY A 19 4.60 -4.84 -6.27
CA GLY A 19 4.46 -4.55 -4.85
C GLY A 19 4.01 -5.74 -4.03
N LEU A 20 3.08 -6.55 -4.55
CA LEU A 20 2.65 -7.80 -3.93
C LEU A 20 3.78 -8.84 -3.86
N ALA A 21 4.59 -8.96 -4.93
CA ALA A 21 5.75 -9.84 -4.95
C ALA A 21 6.81 -9.42 -3.91
N LEU A 22 7.13 -8.13 -3.85
CA LEU A 22 8.09 -7.57 -2.89
C LEU A 22 7.65 -7.74 -1.43
N VAL A 23 6.34 -7.74 -1.15
CA VAL A 23 5.83 -8.03 0.19
C VAL A 23 5.82 -9.54 0.49
N ALA A 24 5.81 -10.41 -0.53
CA ALA A 24 5.83 -11.85 -0.35
C ALA A 24 7.24 -12.42 -0.11
N GLU A 25 8.28 -11.74 -0.63
CA GLU A 25 9.69 -12.05 -0.38
C GLU A 25 10.11 -11.53 1.01
N ILE A 26 9.77 -12.28 2.06
CA ILE A 26 10.24 -12.02 3.42
C ILE A 26 11.10 -13.19 3.84
N ASP A 27 12.36 -12.91 4.12
CA ASP A 27 13.26 -13.92 4.64
C ASP A 27 12.77 -14.44 6.01
N PRO A 28 12.81 -15.77 6.23
CA PRO A 28 12.49 -16.33 7.53
C PRO A 28 13.50 -15.81 8.57
N PRO A 29 13.06 -15.44 9.79
CA PRO A 29 14.00 -15.05 10.84
C PRO A 29 14.90 -16.24 11.21
N ASP A 30 16.14 -15.94 11.63
CA ASP A 30 17.14 -16.96 12.02
C ASP A 30 16.68 -17.85 13.18
N ASP A 31 15.75 -17.37 14.02
CA ASP A 31 15.19 -18.13 15.15
C ASP A 31 13.70 -17.77 15.39
N PRO A 32 12.75 -18.39 14.68
CA PRO A 32 11.33 -18.04 14.77
C PRO A 32 10.68 -18.57 16.07
N ALA A 33 10.07 -17.67 16.86
CA ALA A 33 9.14 -18.08 17.93
C ALA A 33 7.87 -18.74 17.37
N ILE A 34 7.47 -18.38 16.14
CA ILE A 34 6.33 -18.95 15.41
C ILE A 34 6.72 -19.07 13.92
N THR A 35 6.71 -20.28 13.36
CA THR A 35 6.94 -20.52 11.93
C THR A 35 5.64 -20.29 11.14
N LEU A 36 5.46 -19.07 10.63
CA LEU A 36 4.45 -18.78 9.60
C LEU A 36 5.09 -18.92 8.21
N GLY A 37 4.39 -19.58 7.29
CA GLY A 37 4.83 -19.69 5.90
C GLY A 37 4.97 -18.31 5.23
N PRO A 38 5.91 -18.15 4.27
CA PRO A 38 6.20 -16.85 3.65
C PRO A 38 4.97 -16.21 2.99
N PHE A 39 4.11 -17.02 2.35
CA PHE A 39 2.86 -16.56 1.76
C PHE A 39 1.86 -16.00 2.78
N ILE A 40 1.79 -16.58 3.99
CA ILE A 40 0.89 -16.10 5.04
C ILE A 40 1.39 -14.76 5.57
N LYS A 41 2.70 -14.61 5.78
CA LYS A 41 3.31 -13.35 6.21
C LYS A 41 3.09 -12.23 5.20
N GLY A 42 3.38 -12.51 3.92
CA GLY A 42 3.14 -11.55 2.84
C GLY A 42 1.66 -11.15 2.75
N ALA A 43 0.74 -12.10 2.89
CA ALA A 43 -0.69 -11.82 2.90
C ALA A 43 -1.11 -10.91 4.08
N VAL A 44 -0.56 -11.15 5.28
CA VAL A 44 -0.85 -10.31 6.47
C VAL A 44 -0.34 -8.89 6.26
N ILE A 45 0.89 -8.71 5.76
CA ILE A 45 1.44 -7.37 5.53
C ILE A 45 0.67 -6.65 4.43
N ALA A 46 0.38 -7.33 3.31
CA ALA A 46 -0.40 -6.74 2.23
C ALA A 46 -1.79 -6.30 2.73
N LEU A 47 -2.44 -7.12 3.58
CA LEU A 47 -3.72 -6.79 4.20
C LEU A 47 -3.60 -5.60 5.14
N VAL A 48 -2.60 -5.56 6.02
CA VAL A 48 -2.37 -4.43 6.94
C VAL A 48 -2.07 -3.16 6.16
N ALA A 49 -1.18 -3.21 5.17
CA ALA A 49 -0.86 -2.10 4.29
C ALA A 49 -2.11 -1.55 3.59
N LEU A 50 -2.96 -2.44 3.06
CA LEU A 50 -4.22 -2.07 2.44
C LEU A 50 -5.15 -1.38 3.43
N LEU A 51 -5.39 -1.98 4.60
CA LEU A 51 -6.30 -1.43 5.61
C LEU A 51 -5.82 -0.07 6.14
N VAL A 52 -4.53 0.07 6.43
CA VAL A 52 -3.94 1.33 6.88
C VAL A 52 -4.04 2.38 5.78
N SER A 53 -3.74 2.03 4.53
CA SER A 53 -3.84 2.95 3.40
C SER A 53 -5.26 3.44 3.18
N LEU A 54 -6.26 2.57 3.31
CA LEU A 54 -7.68 2.93 3.23
C LEU A 54 -8.10 3.82 4.41
N ALA A 55 -7.63 3.51 5.62
CA ALA A 55 -7.92 4.32 6.80
C ALA A 55 -7.32 5.74 6.69
N VAL A 56 -6.05 5.85 6.26
CA VAL A 56 -5.40 7.15 6.03
C VAL A 56 -6.07 7.88 4.87
N ALA A 57 -6.40 7.20 3.77
CA ALA A 57 -7.13 7.82 2.67
C ALA A 57 -8.49 8.38 3.12
N ALA A 58 -9.24 7.62 3.93
CA ALA A 58 -10.51 8.07 4.49
C ALA A 58 -10.33 9.24 5.47
N ALA A 59 -9.35 9.17 6.38
CA ALA A 59 -9.08 10.19 7.39
C ALA A 59 -8.54 11.49 6.80
N SER A 60 -7.79 11.41 5.70
CA SER A 60 -7.18 12.58 5.07
C SER A 60 -8.21 13.58 4.54
N ALA A 61 -9.46 13.15 4.33
CA ALA A 61 -10.56 13.96 3.83
C ALA A 61 -10.16 14.83 2.61
N ILE A 62 -9.19 14.37 1.81
CA ILE A 62 -8.78 15.01 0.56
C ILE A 62 -9.83 14.68 -0.50
N ASP A 63 -11.07 15.07 -0.21
CA ASP A 63 -12.25 14.87 -1.05
C ASP A 63 -12.32 16.02 -2.04
N ARG A 64 -11.90 15.77 -3.28
CA ARG A 64 -12.10 16.71 -4.38
C ARG A 64 -13.10 16.10 -5.34
N ARG A 65 -14.37 16.40 -5.11
CA ARG A 65 -15.56 15.90 -5.83
C ARG A 65 -15.61 16.19 -7.35
N CYS A 66 -14.55 16.74 -7.95
CA CYS A 66 -14.42 16.99 -9.40
C CYS A 66 -13.03 16.61 -9.94
N THR A 67 -12.30 15.67 -9.32
CA THR A 67 -10.88 15.43 -9.64
C THR A 67 -10.60 14.63 -10.90
N GLU A 68 -11.60 14.15 -11.63
CA GLU A 68 -11.38 13.45 -12.90
C GLU A 68 -10.57 14.30 -13.91
N GLU A 69 -10.67 15.64 -13.82
CA GLU A 69 -9.91 16.57 -14.64
C GLU A 69 -8.42 16.67 -14.26
N TYR A 70 -8.03 16.18 -13.07
CA TYR A 70 -6.67 16.30 -12.52
C TYR A 70 -6.11 14.95 -12.06
N ALA A 71 -5.99 14.00 -12.99
CA ALA A 71 -5.38 12.68 -12.73
C ALA A 71 -4.02 12.76 -12.01
N PHE A 72 -3.20 13.76 -12.36
CA PHE A 72 -1.92 14.03 -11.69
C PHE A 72 -2.09 14.31 -10.20
N GLN A 73 -3.13 15.04 -9.83
CA GLN A 73 -3.37 15.44 -8.46
C GLN A 73 -3.92 14.29 -7.61
N ILE A 74 -4.74 13.41 -8.20
CA ILE A 74 -5.16 12.15 -7.56
C ILE A 74 -3.92 11.30 -7.26
N MET A 75 -3.02 11.14 -8.24
CA MET A 75 -1.79 10.37 -8.09
C MET A 75 -0.87 10.94 -6.99
N ALA A 76 -0.73 12.27 -6.93
CA ALA A 76 0.05 12.94 -5.89
C ALA A 76 -0.57 12.75 -4.49
N ASN A 77 -1.88 12.91 -4.35
CA ASN A 77 -2.58 12.66 -3.08
C ASN A 77 -2.45 11.21 -2.63
N ALA A 78 -2.59 10.27 -3.56
CA ALA A 78 -2.38 8.86 -3.29
C ALA A 78 -0.96 8.58 -2.80
N ALA A 79 0.05 9.26 -3.37
CA ALA A 79 1.45 9.10 -2.93
C ALA A 79 1.65 9.61 -1.50
N LEU A 80 1.05 10.75 -1.14
CA LEU A 80 1.09 11.26 0.24
C LEU A 80 0.46 10.28 1.23
N VAL A 81 -0.69 9.69 0.87
CA VAL A 81 -1.32 8.66 1.69
C VAL A 81 -0.44 7.42 1.81
N ALA A 82 0.17 6.98 0.72
CA ALA A 82 1.04 5.82 0.71
C ALA A 82 2.25 5.99 1.64
N VAL A 83 2.89 7.16 1.62
CA VAL A 83 4.01 7.47 2.51
C VAL A 83 3.57 7.41 3.97
N ALA A 84 2.45 8.05 4.32
CA ALA A 84 1.92 8.01 5.68
C ALA A 84 1.52 6.58 6.11
N ALA A 85 0.87 5.83 5.23
CA ALA A 85 0.50 4.44 5.49
C ALA A 85 1.73 3.56 5.70
N THR A 86 2.77 3.74 4.88
CA THR A 86 4.04 3.01 5.00
C THR A 86 4.71 3.28 6.35
N MET A 87 4.77 4.55 6.78
CA MET A 87 5.30 4.92 8.09
C MET A 87 4.53 4.24 9.23
N LEU A 88 3.19 4.25 9.17
CA LEU A 88 2.34 3.62 10.18
C LEU A 88 2.46 2.10 10.19
N THR A 89 2.47 1.46 9.02
CA THR A 89 2.67 0.01 8.89
C THR A 89 4.04 -0.39 9.42
N HIS A 90 5.09 0.34 9.08
CA HIS A 90 6.44 0.06 9.58
C HIS A 90 6.54 0.25 11.10
N ALA A 91 5.97 1.33 11.65
CA ALA A 91 5.93 1.56 13.08
C ALA A 91 5.16 0.45 13.82
N GLY A 92 3.97 0.08 13.30
CA GLY A 92 3.18 -1.01 13.84
C GLY A 92 3.92 -2.35 13.80
N TRP A 93 4.67 -2.63 12.73
CA TRP A 93 5.45 -3.84 12.60
C TRP A 93 6.61 -3.91 13.60
N ILE A 94 7.34 -2.80 13.81
CA ILE A 94 8.39 -2.73 14.84
C ILE A 94 7.80 -3.01 16.22
N ILE A 95 6.66 -2.40 16.54
CA ILE A 95 5.99 -2.62 17.83
C ILE A 95 5.58 -4.09 17.96
N ALA A 96 4.92 -4.66 16.95
CA ALA A 96 4.51 -6.05 16.94
C ALA A 96 5.71 -7.02 17.04
N GLY A 97 6.82 -6.72 16.37
CA GLY A 97 8.05 -7.49 16.44
C GLY A 97 8.60 -7.61 17.85
N LYS A 98 8.50 -6.56 18.68
CA LYS A 98 8.91 -6.60 20.09
C LYS A 98 8.07 -7.53 20.96
N PHE A 99 6.81 -7.78 20.59
CA PHE A 99 5.89 -8.62 21.37
C PHE A 99 5.77 -10.05 20.84
N VAL A 100 5.88 -10.24 19.52
CA VAL A 100 5.55 -11.50 18.84
C VAL A 100 6.78 -12.14 18.16
N GLY A 101 7.93 -11.45 18.14
CA GLY A 101 9.15 -11.97 17.49
C GLY A 101 9.06 -12.00 15.97
N LEU A 102 8.38 -11.02 15.36
CA LEU A 102 8.30 -10.91 13.91
C LEU A 102 9.66 -10.51 13.30
N PRO A 103 10.00 -11.00 12.09
CA PRO A 103 11.21 -10.58 11.38
C PRO A 103 11.16 -9.08 11.09
N ALA A 104 12.35 -8.46 10.96
CA ALA A 104 12.45 -7.09 10.50
C ALA A 104 11.91 -6.97 9.07
N LEU A 105 11.33 -5.82 8.75
CA LEU A 105 10.98 -5.49 7.36
C LEU A 105 12.25 -5.06 6.64
N GLU A 106 12.51 -5.65 5.49
CA GLU A 106 13.59 -5.24 4.62
C GLU A 106 13.16 -4.09 3.71
N SER A 107 14.13 -3.46 3.03
CA SER A 107 13.87 -2.37 2.09
C SER A 107 12.79 -2.74 1.07
N ASP A 108 12.81 -3.99 0.62
CA ASP A 108 11.99 -4.48 -0.46
C ASP A 108 10.52 -4.56 -0.01
N ASN A 109 10.29 -5.03 1.23
CA ASN A 109 8.95 -5.07 1.81
C ASN A 109 8.40 -3.65 2.02
N VAL A 110 9.24 -2.70 2.45
CA VAL A 110 8.83 -1.30 2.64
C VAL A 110 8.43 -0.67 1.30
N VAL A 111 9.18 -0.93 0.22
CA VAL A 111 8.83 -0.50 -1.13
C VAL A 111 7.52 -1.14 -1.58
N GLY A 112 7.33 -2.44 -1.33
CA GLY A 112 6.10 -3.14 -1.67
C GLY A 112 4.86 -2.57 -0.96
N VAL A 113 4.96 -2.30 0.35
CA VAL A 113 3.91 -1.64 1.14
C VAL A 113 3.56 -0.26 0.57
N MET A 114 4.58 0.53 0.22
CA MET A 114 4.39 1.85 -0.36
C MET A 114 3.66 1.78 -1.70
N VAL A 115 4.06 0.86 -2.59
CA VAL A 115 3.43 0.70 -3.90
C VAL A 115 1.98 0.22 -3.78
N ILE A 116 1.70 -0.75 -2.90
CA ILE A 116 0.34 -1.23 -2.63
C ILE A 116 -0.51 -0.08 -2.08
N GLY A 117 0.00 0.67 -1.10
CA GLY A 117 -0.72 1.78 -0.49
C GLY A 117 -1.03 2.88 -1.50
N TRP A 118 -0.08 3.20 -2.38
CA TRP A 118 -0.26 4.18 -3.44
C TRP A 118 -1.38 3.79 -4.40
N ILE A 119 -1.38 2.55 -4.87
CA ILE A 119 -2.36 2.08 -5.85
C ILE A 119 -3.73 1.92 -5.20
N ALA A 120 -3.80 1.42 -3.96
CA ALA A 120 -5.04 1.32 -3.21
C ALA A 120 -5.68 2.69 -2.99
N SER A 121 -4.90 3.69 -2.56
CA SER A 121 -5.39 5.05 -2.37
C SER A 121 -5.80 5.72 -3.68
N TYR A 122 -5.08 5.45 -4.78
CA TYR A 122 -5.48 5.90 -6.11
C TYR A 122 -6.87 5.39 -6.49
N TYR A 123 -7.11 4.07 -6.39
CA TYR A 123 -8.41 3.49 -6.72
C TYR A 123 -9.50 3.94 -5.76
N TRP A 124 -9.19 4.12 -4.47
CA TRP A 124 -10.12 4.67 -3.49
C TRP A 124 -10.61 6.06 -3.88
N PHE A 125 -9.69 6.97 -4.19
CA PHE A 125 -10.03 8.34 -4.62
C PHE A 125 -10.78 8.34 -5.95
N ARG A 126 -10.38 7.48 -6.88
CA ARG A 126 -11.04 7.36 -8.18
C ARG A 126 -12.49 6.85 -8.07
N LEU A 127 -12.73 5.80 -7.29
CA LEU A 127 -14.09 5.25 -7.11
C LEU A 127 -15.03 6.25 -6.42
N ARG A 128 -14.53 7.00 -5.44
CA ARG A 128 -15.30 8.07 -4.79
C ARG A 128 -15.54 9.28 -5.71
N GLY A 129 -14.65 9.55 -6.65
CA GLY A 129 -14.83 10.60 -7.67
C GLY A 129 -15.90 10.26 -8.72
N ILE A 130 -16.13 8.97 -9.02
CA ILE A 130 -17.10 8.49 -10.04
C ILE A 130 -18.52 8.36 -9.47
N ALA A 131 -18.66 8.05 -8.18
CA ALA A 131 -19.94 7.68 -7.55
C ALA A 131 -20.83 8.88 -7.14
N ALA A 132 -20.51 10.11 -7.56
CA ALA A 132 -21.23 11.33 -7.20
C ALA A 132 -21.79 12.04 -8.45
#